data_AF-A0A0B2A3L0-F1
#
_entry.id   AF-A0A0B2A3L0-F1
#
_cell.length_a   1.000
_cell.length_b   1.000
_cell.length_c   1.000
_cell.angle_alpha   90.00
_cell.angle_beta   90.00
_cell.angle_gamma   90.00
#
_symmetry.space_group_name_H-M   'P 1'
#
loop_
_entity.id
_entity.type
_entity.pdbx_description
1 polymer ?
#
loop_
_entity_poly.entity_id
_entity_poly.type
_entity_poly.pdbx_seq_one_letter_code
_entity_poly.pdbx_strand_id
1 'polypeptide(L)' 'MERDRLDSLRKAHGIDSDADLARVIGVDPATLYRVREGKTVASNEFLAKVAIAFPGASFDHLFTVVPGA' A
#
# COMPACT_ATOMS: atom_id res chain seq x y z
N MET A 1 -7.51 10.96 5.53
CA MET A 1 -8.08 9.70 6.04
C MET A 1 -7.65 8.45 5.24
N GLU A 2 -6.86 8.56 4.16
CA GLU A 2 -6.33 7.39 3.43
C GLU A 2 -4.97 6.89 3.93
N ARG A 3 -4.13 7.78 4.50
CA ARG A 3 -2.82 7.42 5.10
C ARG A 3 -2.92 6.36 6.20
N ASP A 4 -4.07 6.26 6.87
CA ASP A 4 -4.26 5.46 8.06
C ASP A 4 -4.36 3.95 7.78
N ARG A 5 -4.74 3.55 6.55
CA ARG A 5 -4.99 2.14 6.21
C ARG A 5 -3.71 1.36 5.97
N LEU A 6 -2.80 1.90 5.16
CA LEU A 6 -1.46 1.31 4.97
C LEU A 6 -0.63 1.38 6.26
N ASP A 7 -0.80 2.42 7.06
CA ASP A 7 -0.16 2.51 8.39
C ASP A 7 -0.67 1.43 9.34
N SER A 8 -1.97 1.11 9.29
CA SER A 8 -2.55 0.02 10.07
C SER A 8 -2.00 -1.34 9.63
N LEU A 9 -1.84 -1.56 8.31
CA LEU A 9 -1.18 -2.75 7.77
C LEU A 9 0.28 -2.84 8.26
N ARG A 10 1.02 -1.73 8.17
CA ARG A 10 2.41 -1.64 8.64
C ARG A 10 2.52 -2.04 10.11
N LYS A 11 1.67 -1.48 10.97
CA LYS A 11 1.62 -1.78 12.41
C LYS A 11 1.21 -3.23 12.70
N ALA A 12 0.22 -3.76 11.99
CA ALA A 12 -0.25 -5.13 12.17
C ALA A 12 0.83 -6.18 11.87
N HIS A 13 1.77 -5.85 10.97
CA HIS A 13 2.89 -6.71 10.60
C HIS A 13 4.22 -6.34 11.29
N GLY A 14 4.20 -5.42 12.27
CA GLY A 14 5.40 -5.04 13.02
C GLY A 14 6.48 -4.35 12.17
N ILE A 15 6.10 -3.68 11.09
CA ILE A 15 7.01 -2.97 10.21
C ILE A 15 7.21 -1.55 10.79
N ASP A 16 8.45 -1.09 10.93
CA ASP A 16 8.71 0.17 11.67
C ASP A 16 8.77 1.42 10.79
N SER A 17 9.04 1.27 9.49
CA SER A 17 9.18 2.39 8.57
C SER A 17 8.50 2.15 7.21
N ASP A 18 8.19 3.23 6.51
CA ASP A 18 7.69 3.16 5.12
C ASP A 18 8.73 2.56 4.18
N ALA A 19 10.02 2.78 4.45
CA ALA A 19 11.10 2.17 3.67
C ALA A 19 11.10 0.65 3.80
N ASP A 20 10.82 0.13 5.00
CA ASP A 20 10.71 -1.31 5.23
C ASP A 20 9.44 -1.89 4.63
N LEU A 21 8.33 -1.16 4.69
CA LEU A 21 7.09 -1.55 4.00
C LEU A 21 7.31 -1.64 2.49
N ALA A 22 8.00 -0.68 1.90
CA ALA A 22 8.34 -0.70 0.46
C ALA A 22 9.20 -1.91 0.10
N ARG A 23 10.19 -2.25 0.95
CA ARG A 23 11.02 -3.45 0.78
C ARG A 23 10.21 -4.74 0.87
N VAL A 24 9.30 -4.85 1.84
CA VAL A 24 8.43 -6.03 2.02
C VAL A 24 7.51 -6.22 0.81
N ILE A 25 6.93 -5.14 0.28
CA ILE A 25 6.09 -5.18 -0.92
C ILE A 25 6.93 -5.43 -2.19
N GLY A 26 8.21 -5.05 -2.19
CA GLY A 26 9.07 -5.13 -3.38
C GLY A 26 8.84 -3.98 -4.37
N VAL A 27 8.63 -2.77 -3.84
CA VAL A 27 8.43 -1.54 -4.62
C VAL A 27 9.42 -0.46 -4.21
N ASP A 28 9.62 0.51 -5.10
CA ASP A 28 10.42 1.68 -4.77
C ASP A 28 9.74 2.52 -3.66
N PRO A 29 10.49 3.03 -2.65
CA PRO A 29 9.92 3.84 -1.58
C PRO A 29 9.20 5.11 -2.08
N ALA A 30 9.66 5.73 -3.16
CA ALA A 30 8.99 6.88 -3.74
C ALA A 30 7.65 6.49 -4.40
N THR A 31 7.56 5.28 -4.96
CA THR A 31 6.28 4.74 -5.46
C THR A 31 5.30 4.52 -4.32
N LEU A 32 5.73 3.87 -3.22
CA LEU A 32 4.89 3.69 -2.04
C LEU A 32 4.41 5.04 -1.49
N TYR A 33 5.31 6.00 -1.37
CA TYR A 33 4.99 7.36 -0.93
C TYR A 33 3.95 8.03 -1.84
N ARG A 34 4.13 8.01 -3.17
CA ARG A 34 3.17 8.63 -4.10
C ARG A 34 1.77 8.02 -4.00
N VAL A 35 1.68 6.70 -3.88
CA VAL A 35 0.40 5.99 -3.71
C VAL A 35 -0.25 6.36 -2.36
N ARG A 36 0.53 6.33 -1.27
CA ARG A 36 0.04 6.67 0.08
C ARG A 36 -0.43 8.11 0.20
N GLU A 37 0.21 9.03 -0.51
CA GLU A 37 -0.15 10.45 -0.57
C GLU A 37 -1.31 10.75 -1.52
N GLY A 38 -1.84 9.74 -2.24
CA GLY A 38 -2.85 9.96 -3.29
C GLY A 38 -2.32 10.75 -4.49
N LYS A 39 -1.00 10.90 -4.62
CA LYS A 39 -0.35 11.58 -5.75
C LYS A 39 -0.36 10.73 -7.01
N THR A 40 -0.61 9.43 -6.89
CA THR A 40 -0.69 8.48 -8.00
C THR A 40 -1.65 7.35 -7.65
N VAL A 41 -2.45 6.93 -8.62
CA VAL A 41 -3.34 5.76 -8.47
C VAL A 41 -2.50 4.48 -8.41
N ALA A 42 -2.82 3.59 -7.47
CA ALA A 42 -2.16 2.29 -7.37
C ALA A 42 -2.40 1.48 -8.66
N SER A 43 -1.32 1.03 -9.29
CA SER A 43 -1.41 0.17 -10.48
C SER A 43 -1.77 -1.27 -10.10
N ASN A 44 -2.27 -2.04 -11.07
CA ASN A 44 -2.52 -3.48 -10.87
C ASN A 44 -1.26 -4.24 -10.45
N GLU A 45 -0.09 -3.84 -10.94
CA GLU A 45 1.19 -4.43 -10.53
C GLU A 45 1.48 -4.15 -9.05
N PHE A 46 1.24 -2.91 -8.59
CA PHE A 46 1.40 -2.54 -7.19
C PHE A 46 0.45 -3.36 -6.30
N LEU A 47 -0.82 -3.47 -6.69
CA LEU A 47 -1.82 -4.26 -5.96
C LEU A 47 -1.42 -5.75 -5.90
N ALA A 48 -0.94 -6.33 -7.00
CA ALA A 48 -0.48 -7.72 -7.03
C ALA A 48 0.72 -7.95 -6.09
N LYS A 49 1.68 -7.02 -6.05
CA LYS A 49 2.82 -7.08 -5.12
C LYS A 49 2.38 -7.01 -3.67
N VAL A 50 1.42 -6.14 -3.35
CA VAL A 50 0.82 -6.08 -2.00
C VAL A 50 0.10 -7.39 -1.66
N ALA A 51 -0.59 -8.03 -2.63
CA ALA A 51 -1.28 -9.31 -2.42
C ALA A 51 -0.31 -10.42 -2.02
N ILE A 52 0.83 -10.45 -2.71
CA ILE A 52 1.89 -11.45 -2.49
C ILE A 52 2.56 -11.22 -1.14
N ALA A 53 2.85 -9.96 -0.79
CA ALA A 53 3.52 -9.61 0.46
C ALA A 53 2.63 -9.80 1.70
N PHE A 54 1.31 -9.62 1.55
CA PHE A 54 0.34 -9.71 2.64
C PHE A 54 -0.83 -10.63 2.27
N PRO A 55 -0.60 -11.96 2.18
CA PRO A 55 -1.65 -12.91 1.88
C PRO A 55 -2.65 -12.96 3.04
N GLY A 56 -3.81 -12.32 2.84
CA GLY A 56 -4.87 -12.17 3.85
C GLY A 56 -5.27 -10.73 4.14
N ALA A 57 -4.54 -9.73 3.60
CA ALA A 57 -4.98 -8.35 3.67
C ALA A 57 -6.16 -8.12 2.72
N SER A 58 -7.24 -7.50 3.23
CA SER A 58 -8.38 -7.13 2.41
C SER A 58 -8.10 -5.84 1.64
N PHE A 59 -8.12 -5.92 0.30
CA PHE A 59 -7.90 -4.76 -0.56
C PHE A 59 -8.96 -3.67 -0.39
N ASP A 60 -10.20 -4.04 -0.09
CA ASP A 60 -11.29 -3.08 0.17
C ASP A 60 -11.00 -2.21 1.41
N HIS A 61 -10.26 -2.77 2.37
CA HIS A 61 -9.81 -2.03 3.54
C HIS A 61 -8.56 -1.19 3.25
N LEU A 62 -7.72 -1.57 2.30
CA LEU A 62 -6.47 -0.87 2.00
C LEU A 62 -6.61 0.24 0.96
N PHE A 63 -7.48 0.07 -0.03
CA PHE A 63 -7.61 0.97 -1.17
C PHE A 63 -9.05 1.38 -1.37
N THR A 64 -9.25 2.58 -1.91
CA THR A 64 -10.57 3.07 -2.32
C THR A 64 -10.65 3.03 -3.83
N VAL A 65 -11.74 2.48 -4.38
CA VAL A 65 -12.00 2.55 -5.82
C VAL A 65 -12.44 3.97 -6.15
N VAL A 66 -11.63 4.68 -6.93
CA VAL A 66 -12.02 5.96 -7.54
C VAL A 66 -12.62 5.69 -8.93
N PRO A 67 -13.85 6.16 -9.22
CA PRO A 67 -14.38 6.10 -10.57
C PRO A 67 -13.43 6.84 -11.51
N GLY A 68 -13.01 6.17 -12.59
CA GLY A 68 -12.24 6.83 -13.65
C GLY A 68 -13.04 7.99 -14.21
N ALA A 69 -12.42 9.18 -14.24
CA ALA A 69 -12.96 10.36 -14.90
C ALA A 69 -13.18 10.11 -16.40
#